data_AF-Q9L1N9-F1
#
_entry.id   AF-Q9L1N9-F1
#
_cell.length_a   1.000
_cell.length_b   1.000
_cell.length_c   1.000
_cell.angle_alpha   90.00
_cell.angle_beta   90.00
_cell.angle_gamma   90.00
#
_symmetry.space_group_name_H-M   'P 1'
#
loop_
_entity.id
_entity.type
_entity.pdbx_description
1 polymer ?
#
loop_
_entity_poly.entity_id
_entity_poly.type
_entity_poly.pdbx_seq_one_letter_code
_entity_poly.pdbx_strand_id
1 'polypeptide(L)'
;MNFTSDPVLRKIALEAAQQVTTDTGRIHQDELLEALCERLAPRKELLGLVIKKAGQAMMRDLGERHSPRRNRTPNGFYHPKSIMKLGNGIWVWMKDSTFTDMTEWGRISSRNFVRTATAEAHKQEYVSSRIDAYRENPQFTRLAPLEETVFGFRQDSFDDLGFDSDTA
;
A
#
# COMPACT_ATOMS: atom_id res chain seq x y z
N MET A 1 4.74 -12.57 0.22
CA MET A 1 6.17 -12.36 0.54
C MET A 1 6.28 -12.39 2.05
N ASN A 2 6.80 -13.47 2.64
CA ASN A 2 7.02 -13.52 4.09
C ASN A 2 8.31 -12.75 4.38
N PHE A 3 8.17 -11.55 4.93
CA PHE A 3 9.31 -10.71 5.29
C PHE A 3 9.90 -11.22 6.60
N THR A 4 10.67 -12.31 6.52
CA THR A 4 11.40 -12.78 7.70
C THR A 4 12.37 -11.67 8.11
N SER A 5 12.19 -11.15 9.32
CA SER A 5 13.18 -10.27 9.93
C SER A 5 14.50 -11.02 9.97
N ASP A 6 15.59 -10.37 9.55
CA ASP A 6 16.92 -10.94 9.73
C ASP A 6 17.12 -11.21 11.23
N PRO A 7 17.52 -12.44 11.64
CA PRO A 7 17.67 -12.79 13.05
C PRO A 7 18.64 -11.86 13.79
N VAL A 8 19.68 -11.36 13.11
CA VAL A 8 20.69 -10.47 13.69
C VAL A 8 20.08 -9.10 13.99
N LEU A 9 19.38 -8.50 13.01
CA LEU A 9 18.71 -7.22 13.21
C LEU A 9 17.60 -7.32 14.27
N ARG A 10 16.89 -8.46 14.33
CA ARG A 10 15.86 -8.71 15.35
C ARG A 10 16.47 -8.74 16.75
N LYS A 11 17.62 -9.42 16.90
CA LYS A 11 18.33 -9.48 18.17
C LYS A 11 18.78 -8.10 18.63
N ILE A 12 19.38 -7.31 17.74
CA ILE A 12 19.81 -5.93 18.04
C ILE A 12 18.61 -5.08 18.48
N ALA A 13 17.48 -5.18 17.78
CA ALA A 13 16.28 -4.44 18.14
C ALA A 13 15.70 -4.84 19.50
N LEU A 14 15.72 -6.13 19.83
CA LEU A 14 15.27 -6.61 21.12
C LEU A 14 16.18 -6.11 22.26
N GLU A 15 17.49 -6.16 22.08
CA GLU A 15 18.45 -5.66 23.07
C GLU A 15 18.33 -4.14 23.26
N ALA A 16 18.11 -3.38 22.18
CA ALA A 16 17.84 -1.95 22.26
C ALA A 16 16.55 -1.67 23.04
N ALA A 17 15.47 -2.38 22.72
CA ALA A 17 14.20 -2.28 23.43
C ALA A 17 14.34 -2.58 24.92
N GLN A 18 15.03 -3.67 25.29
CA GLN A 18 15.28 -4.01 26.69
C GLN A 18 16.06 -2.92 27.44
N GLN A 19 17.01 -2.26 26.78
CA GLN A 19 17.81 -1.20 27.37
C GLN A 19 16.99 0.07 27.67
N VAL A 20 16.11 0.48 26.74
CA VAL A 20 15.33 1.72 26.88
C VAL A 20 13.97 1.50 27.57
N THR A 21 13.66 0.27 27.95
CA THR A 21 12.41 -0.03 28.65
C THR A 21 12.46 0.56 30.05
N THR A 22 11.46 1.38 30.40
CA THR A 22 11.36 1.98 31.73
C THR A 22 11.07 0.93 32.81
N ASP A 23 11.23 1.31 34.06
CA ASP A 23 10.83 0.54 35.24
C ASP A 23 9.34 0.12 35.21
N THR A 24 8.48 0.92 34.58
CA THR A 24 7.07 0.59 34.34
C THR A 24 6.81 -0.28 33.11
N GLY A 25 7.85 -0.74 32.40
CA GLY A 25 7.74 -1.58 31.20
C GLY A 25 7.33 -0.84 29.92
N ARG A 26 7.48 0.50 29.87
CA ARG A 26 7.13 1.30 28.69
C ARG A 26 8.37 1.52 27.82
N ILE A 27 8.16 1.64 26.51
CA ILE A 27 9.20 1.98 25.54
C ILE A 27 8.76 3.22 24.78
N HIS A 28 9.56 4.28 24.83
CA HIS A 28 9.35 5.48 24.03
C HIS A 28 9.95 5.27 22.63
N GLN A 29 9.18 5.60 21.60
CA GLN A 29 9.57 5.31 20.21
C GLN A 29 10.86 6.03 19.81
N ASP A 30 11.00 7.30 20.18
CA ASP A 30 12.17 8.10 19.81
C ASP A 30 13.44 7.58 20.50
N GLU A 31 13.35 7.24 21.78
CA GLU A 31 14.46 6.64 22.54
C GLU A 31 14.88 5.27 21.96
N LEU A 32 13.90 4.45 21.57
CA LEU A 32 14.18 3.17 20.91
C LEU A 32 14.87 3.37 19.56
N LEU A 33 14.43 4.35 18.78
CA LEU A 33 15.03 4.67 17.47
C LEU A 33 16.48 5.13 17.65
N GLU A 34 16.74 6.02 18.61
CA GLU A 34 18.09 6.50 18.92
C GLU A 34 18.99 5.34 19.35
N ALA A 35 18.55 4.52 20.32
CA ALA A 35 19.31 3.35 20.78
C ALA A 35 19.57 2.32 19.67
N LEU A 36 18.63 2.15 18.73
CA LEU A 36 18.83 1.32 17.53
C LEU A 36 19.91 1.91 16.62
N CYS A 37 19.85 3.21 16.35
CA CYS A 37 20.83 3.91 15.52
C CYS A 37 22.23 3.82 16.12
N GLU A 38 22.40 4.07 17.41
CA GLU A 38 23.68 3.95 18.11
C GLU A 38 24.27 2.53 18.01
N ARG A 39 23.43 1.50 18.18
CA ARG A 39 23.86 0.10 18.11
C ARG A 39 24.20 -0.37 16.70
N LEU A 40 23.57 0.21 15.68
CA LEU A 40 23.78 -0.14 14.27
C LEU A 40 24.92 0.68 13.63
N ALA A 41 25.15 1.92 14.06
CA ALA A 41 26.16 2.82 13.50
C ALA A 41 27.57 2.22 13.36
N PRO A 42 28.14 1.51 14.38
CA PRO A 42 29.47 0.93 14.24
C PRO A 42 29.53 -0.33 13.35
N ARG A 43 28.38 -0.94 13.01
CA ARG A 43 28.28 -2.27 12.37
C ARG A 43 28.18 -2.16 10.85
N LYS A 44 29.28 -1.75 10.21
CA LYS A 44 29.35 -1.56 8.74
C LYS A 44 29.00 -2.81 7.95
N GLU A 45 29.27 -3.99 8.50
CA GLU A 45 28.93 -5.29 7.92
C GLU A 45 27.41 -5.51 7.76
N LEU A 46 26.59 -4.80 8.54
CA LEU A 46 25.13 -4.91 8.49
C LEU A 46 24.46 -3.86 7.59
N LEU A 47 25.23 -2.94 7.00
CA LEU A 47 24.69 -1.80 6.24
C LEU A 47 23.74 -2.25 5.11
N GLY A 48 24.11 -3.29 4.36
CA GLY A 48 23.25 -3.83 3.30
C GLY A 48 21.91 -4.36 3.82
N LEU A 49 21.90 -4.98 5.00
CA LEU A 49 20.66 -5.47 5.64
C LEU A 49 19.78 -4.32 6.14
N VAL A 50 20.40 -3.29 6.72
CA VAL A 50 19.70 -2.07 7.17
C VAL A 50 19.07 -1.35 5.98
N ILE A 51 19.82 -1.14 4.89
CA ILE A 51 19.30 -0.53 3.66
C ILE A 51 18.13 -1.34 3.11
N LYS A 52 18.25 -2.66 3.08
CA LYS A 52 17.15 -3.54 2.63
C LYS A 52 15.91 -3.39 3.51
N LYS A 53 16.06 -3.29 4.83
CA LYS A 53 14.93 -3.09 5.75
C LYS A 53 14.30 -1.71 5.60
N ALA A 54 15.11 -0.66 5.44
CA ALA A 54 14.63 0.69 5.15
C ALA A 54 13.84 0.72 3.83
N GLY A 55 14.38 0.13 2.75
CA GLY A 55 13.69 0.01 1.47
C GLY A 55 12.37 -0.77 1.56
N GLN A 56 12.31 -1.82 2.37
CA GLN A 56 11.06 -2.55 2.64
C GLN A 56 10.02 -1.69 3.38
N ALA A 57 10.44 -0.89 4.36
CA ALA A 57 9.56 0.03 5.07
C ALA A 57 9.02 1.12 4.14
N MET A 58 9.89 1.73 3.32
CA MET A 58 9.50 2.72 2.32
C MET A 58 8.54 2.14 1.27
N MET A 59 8.82 0.92 0.79
CA MET A 59 7.92 0.22 -0.13
C MET A 59 6.54 0.03 0.52
N ARG A 60 6.48 -0.44 1.77
CA ARG A 60 5.22 -0.62 2.50
C ARG A 60 4.45 0.69 2.63
N ASP A 61 5.11 1.76 3.07
CA ASP A 61 4.52 3.10 3.21
C ASP A 61 3.96 3.62 1.87
N LEU A 62 4.73 3.52 0.78
CA LEU A 62 4.27 3.83 -0.58
C LEU A 62 2.99 3.07 -0.92
N GLY A 63 2.98 1.76 -0.68
CA GLY A 63 1.82 0.93 -0.94
C GLY A 63 0.61 1.28 -0.07
N GLU A 64 0.78 1.75 1.16
CA GLU A 64 -0.31 2.14 2.08
C GLU A 64 -0.88 3.51 1.71
N ARG A 65 -0.03 4.51 1.45
CA ARG A 65 -0.43 5.87 1.05
C ARG A 65 -1.16 5.89 -0.29
N HIS A 66 -0.71 5.08 -1.23
CA HIS A 66 -1.31 5.01 -2.57
C HIS A 66 -2.36 3.90 -2.72
N SER A 67 -2.79 3.23 -1.65
CA SER A 67 -3.85 2.23 -1.76
C SER A 67 -5.16 2.87 -2.25
N PRO A 68 -5.90 2.25 -3.19
CA PRO A 68 -7.19 2.76 -3.65
C PRO A 68 -8.16 2.89 -2.49
N ARG A 69 -8.67 4.09 -2.26
CA ARG A 69 -9.68 4.39 -1.23
C ARG A 69 -10.99 4.74 -1.89
N ARG A 70 -12.10 4.52 -1.17
CA ARG A 70 -13.41 4.94 -1.65
C ARG A 70 -13.46 6.47 -1.63
N ASN A 71 -13.44 7.08 -2.80
CA ASN A 71 -13.66 8.51 -2.93
C ASN A 71 -15.16 8.83 -2.72
N ARG A 72 -15.45 10.02 -2.21
CA ARG A 72 -16.83 10.54 -2.08
C ARG A 72 -17.45 10.89 -3.44
N THR A 73 -16.64 11.00 -4.48
CA THR A 73 -17.02 11.27 -5.88
C THR A 73 -17.51 10.00 -6.60
N PRO A 74 -18.18 10.13 -7.77
CA PRO A 74 -18.88 9.02 -8.43
C PRO A 74 -17.99 7.83 -8.84
N ASN A 75 -16.67 8.05 -8.96
CA ASN A 75 -15.74 7.07 -9.50
C ASN A 75 -15.04 6.28 -8.38
N GLY A 76 -15.87 5.62 -7.59
CA GLY A 76 -15.47 4.92 -6.37
C GLY A 76 -14.27 4.00 -6.60
N PHE A 77 -13.14 4.33 -5.96
CA PHE A 77 -11.81 3.68 -6.01
C PHE A 77 -10.82 4.17 -7.06
N TYR A 78 -11.23 4.71 -8.21
CA TYR A 78 -10.25 5.11 -9.22
C TYR A 78 -9.51 6.40 -8.84
N HIS A 79 -8.18 6.35 -8.89
CA HIS A 79 -7.33 7.53 -8.96
C HIS A 79 -6.03 7.16 -9.70
N PRO A 80 -5.53 8.00 -10.63
CA PRO A 80 -4.39 7.63 -11.49
C PRO A 80 -3.09 7.37 -10.71
N LYS A 81 -2.93 7.99 -9.54
CA LYS A 81 -1.78 7.78 -8.63
C LYS A 81 -2.03 6.70 -7.58
N SER A 82 -3.13 5.94 -7.64
CA SER A 82 -3.34 4.81 -6.73
C SER A 82 -2.69 3.54 -7.26
N ILE A 83 -2.30 2.63 -6.36
CA ILE A 83 -1.59 1.37 -6.66
C ILE A 83 -2.47 0.17 -6.31
N MET A 84 -2.82 -0.65 -7.31
CA MET A 84 -3.43 -1.96 -7.11
C MET A 84 -2.37 -3.00 -6.74
N LYS A 85 -2.61 -3.71 -5.63
CA LYS A 85 -1.77 -4.83 -5.18
C LYS A 85 -2.36 -6.14 -5.70
N LEU A 86 -1.67 -6.78 -6.65
CA LEU A 86 -2.12 -7.98 -7.36
C LEU A 86 -1.64 -9.30 -6.73
N GLY A 87 -1.09 -9.24 -5.50
CA GLY A 87 -0.53 -10.40 -4.82
C GLY A 87 0.89 -10.73 -5.31
N ASN A 88 1.56 -11.68 -4.64
CA ASN A 88 2.93 -12.12 -4.97
C ASN A 88 4.00 -11.02 -5.09
N GLY A 89 3.75 -9.81 -4.56
CA GLY A 89 4.66 -8.67 -4.68
C GLY A 89 4.50 -7.87 -5.97
N ILE A 90 3.46 -8.12 -6.76
CA ILE A 90 3.19 -7.42 -8.01
C ILE A 90 2.22 -6.26 -7.75
N TRP A 91 2.64 -5.05 -8.08
CA TRP A 91 1.88 -3.81 -7.94
C TRP A 91 1.74 -3.14 -9.30
N VAL A 92 0.58 -2.52 -9.54
CA VAL A 92 0.32 -1.76 -10.77
C VAL A 92 -0.35 -0.43 -10.42
N TRP A 93 0.05 0.65 -11.09
CA TRP A 93 -0.68 1.91 -10.99
C TRP A 93 -2.06 1.74 -11.60
N MET A 94 -3.11 2.26 -10.96
CA MET A 94 -4.48 2.09 -11.44
C MET A 94 -4.63 2.58 -12.88
N LYS A 95 -4.06 3.73 -13.23
CA LYS A 95 -4.11 4.26 -14.61
C LYS A 95 -3.59 3.27 -15.66
N ASP A 96 -2.60 2.46 -15.29
CA ASP A 96 -1.92 1.51 -16.16
C ASP A 96 -2.47 0.09 -16.02
N SER A 97 -3.42 -0.13 -15.11
CA SER A 97 -3.99 -1.47 -14.92
C SER A 97 -4.76 -1.90 -16.17
N THR A 98 -4.68 -3.20 -16.45
CA THR A 98 -5.35 -3.87 -17.56
C THR A 98 -6.56 -4.66 -17.07
N PHE A 99 -7.30 -5.25 -18.01
CA PHE A 99 -8.37 -6.20 -17.70
C PHE A 99 -7.93 -7.33 -16.77
N THR A 100 -6.76 -7.93 -17.03
CA THR A 100 -6.24 -9.05 -16.23
C THR A 100 -5.83 -8.59 -14.83
N ASP A 101 -5.29 -7.38 -14.71
CA ASP A 101 -4.94 -6.81 -13.41
C ASP A 101 -6.19 -6.53 -12.55
N MET A 102 -7.25 -6.01 -13.16
CA MET A 102 -8.54 -5.78 -12.50
C MET A 102 -9.15 -7.10 -11.99
N THR A 103 -9.06 -8.15 -12.80
CA THR A 103 -9.52 -9.49 -12.44
C THR A 103 -8.75 -10.05 -11.24
N GLU A 104 -7.42 -9.97 -11.24
CA GLU A 104 -6.61 -10.44 -10.09
C GLU A 104 -6.86 -9.62 -8.83
N TRP A 105 -7.03 -8.29 -8.96
CA TRP A 105 -7.34 -7.43 -7.82
C TRP A 105 -8.70 -7.75 -7.18
N GLY A 106 -9.70 -8.08 -8.02
CA GLY A 106 -10.99 -8.63 -7.58
C GLY A 106 -10.83 -9.93 -6.83
N ARG A 107 -10.10 -10.89 -7.41
CA ARG A 107 -9.87 -12.22 -6.82
C ARG A 107 -9.24 -12.15 -5.42
N ILE A 108 -8.31 -11.23 -5.21
CA ILE A 108 -7.66 -11.01 -3.90
C ILE A 108 -8.63 -10.43 -2.88
N SER A 109 -9.43 -9.46 -3.32
CA SER A 109 -10.48 -8.86 -2.49
C SER A 109 -11.49 -9.91 -2.02
N SER A 110 -11.94 -10.82 -2.90
CA SER A 110 -12.87 -11.89 -2.53
C SER A 110 -12.30 -12.83 -1.47
N ARG A 111 -10.99 -13.11 -1.49
CA ARG A 111 -10.34 -13.95 -0.47
C ARG A 111 -10.30 -13.28 0.91
N ASN A 112 -10.33 -11.95 0.96
CA ASN A 112 -10.29 -11.17 2.21
C ASN A 112 -11.71 -10.87 2.75
N PHE A 113 -12.76 -11.11 1.96
CA PHE A 113 -14.16 -10.77 2.26
C PHE A 113 -14.65 -11.28 3.62
N VAL A 114 -14.18 -12.44 4.08
CA VAL A 114 -14.56 -13.05 5.37
C VAL A 114 -14.22 -12.18 6.58
N ARG A 115 -13.26 -11.23 6.45
CA ARG A 115 -12.85 -10.34 7.54
C ARG A 115 -13.44 -8.93 7.48
N THR A 116 -13.95 -8.48 6.33
CA THR A 116 -14.31 -7.06 6.10
C THR A 116 -15.45 -6.90 5.08
N ALA A 117 -16.58 -7.56 5.31
CA ALA A 117 -17.66 -7.76 4.32
C ALA A 117 -18.10 -6.49 3.56
N THR A 118 -18.34 -5.35 4.24
CA THR A 118 -18.90 -4.16 3.59
C THR A 118 -17.90 -3.40 2.71
N ALA A 119 -16.65 -3.25 3.15
CA ALA A 119 -15.63 -2.55 2.36
C ALA A 119 -15.24 -3.36 1.12
N GLU A 120 -15.19 -4.69 1.26
CA GLU A 120 -14.89 -5.60 0.16
C GLU A 120 -16.08 -5.70 -0.82
N ALA A 121 -17.33 -5.59 -0.37
CA ALA A 121 -18.51 -5.57 -1.26
C ALA A 121 -18.47 -4.41 -2.27
N HIS A 122 -18.21 -3.17 -1.83
CA HIS A 122 -18.10 -2.02 -2.74
C HIS A 122 -16.93 -2.17 -3.73
N LYS A 123 -15.83 -2.79 -3.28
CA LYS A 123 -14.69 -3.06 -4.15
C LYS A 123 -15.02 -4.11 -5.21
N GLN A 124 -15.77 -5.16 -4.84
CA GLN A 124 -16.25 -6.15 -5.80
C GLN A 124 -17.20 -5.53 -6.83
N GLU A 125 -18.09 -4.64 -6.40
CA GLU A 125 -18.99 -3.91 -7.31
C GLU A 125 -18.20 -3.04 -8.30
N TYR A 126 -17.20 -2.28 -7.81
CA TYR A 126 -16.31 -1.50 -8.68
C TYR A 126 -15.59 -2.40 -9.69
N VAL A 127 -14.99 -3.50 -9.23
CA VAL A 127 -14.26 -4.44 -10.09
C VAL A 127 -15.16 -5.02 -11.16
N SER A 128 -16.36 -5.51 -10.79
CA SER A 128 -17.32 -6.09 -11.74
C SER A 128 -17.72 -5.07 -12.82
N SER A 129 -18.06 -3.85 -12.40
CA SER A 129 -18.40 -2.76 -13.32
C SER A 129 -17.28 -2.45 -14.32
N ARG A 130 -16.01 -2.46 -13.88
CA ARG A 130 -14.86 -2.18 -14.77
C ARG A 130 -14.55 -3.36 -15.68
N ILE A 131 -14.70 -4.59 -15.21
CA ILE A 131 -14.55 -5.82 -16.02
C ILE A 131 -15.56 -5.81 -17.16
N ASP A 132 -16.82 -5.46 -16.91
CA ASP A 132 -17.85 -5.40 -17.94
C ASP A 132 -17.58 -4.25 -18.93
N ALA A 133 -17.16 -3.08 -18.44
CA ALA A 133 -16.77 -1.97 -19.32
C ALA A 133 -15.60 -2.31 -20.25
N TYR A 134 -14.60 -3.08 -19.78
CA TYR A 134 -13.52 -3.59 -20.64
C TYR A 134 -14.04 -4.56 -21.72
N ARG A 135 -15.02 -5.40 -21.40
CA ARG A 135 -15.61 -6.34 -22.37
C ARG A 135 -16.41 -5.61 -23.45
N GLU A 136 -17.14 -4.56 -23.05
CA GLU A 136 -17.93 -3.73 -23.96
C GLU A 136 -17.05 -2.81 -24.82
N ASN A 137 -15.83 -2.49 -24.35
CA ASN A 137 -14.92 -1.55 -25.00
C ASN A 137 -13.51 -2.16 -25.21
N PRO A 138 -13.35 -3.18 -26.07
CA PRO A 138 -12.10 -3.91 -26.25
C PRO A 138 -10.95 -3.06 -26.81
N GLN A 139 -11.24 -1.86 -27.34
CA GLN A 139 -10.23 -0.90 -27.79
C GLN A 139 -9.40 -0.30 -26.65
N PHE A 140 -9.91 -0.32 -25.41
CA PHE A 140 -9.18 0.20 -24.25
C PHE A 140 -8.33 -0.89 -23.61
N THR A 141 -7.01 -0.72 -23.66
CA THR A 141 -6.03 -1.64 -23.06
C THR A 141 -5.66 -1.28 -21.62
N ARG A 142 -5.95 -0.06 -21.20
CA ARG A 142 -5.59 0.51 -19.89
C ARG A 142 -6.81 1.15 -19.24
N LEU A 143 -6.78 1.26 -17.91
CA LEU A 143 -7.92 1.74 -17.14
C LEU A 143 -8.15 3.24 -17.29
N ALA A 144 -7.10 4.06 -17.44
CA ALA A 144 -7.29 5.52 -17.49
C ALA A 144 -8.21 5.99 -18.63
N PRO A 145 -7.97 5.58 -19.89
CA PRO A 145 -8.89 5.94 -21.00
C PRO A 145 -10.31 5.41 -20.81
N LEU A 146 -10.46 4.25 -20.16
CA LEU A 146 -11.76 3.66 -19.84
C LEU A 146 -12.51 4.50 -18.79
N GLU A 147 -11.82 4.91 -17.72
CA GLU A 147 -12.38 5.75 -16.66
C GLU A 147 -12.77 7.13 -17.17
N GLU A 148 -11.95 7.74 -18.02
CA GLU A 148 -12.24 9.04 -18.64
C GLU A 148 -13.43 8.96 -19.61
N THR A 149 -13.46 7.94 -20.47
CA THR A 149 -14.46 7.86 -21.57
C THR A 149 -15.79 7.27 -21.13
N VAL A 150 -15.77 6.18 -20.35
CA VAL A 150 -16.98 5.42 -19.97
C VAL A 150 -17.55 5.90 -18.64
N PHE A 151 -16.67 6.20 -17.68
CA PHE A 151 -17.07 6.61 -16.32
C PHE A 151 -16.95 8.12 -16.07
N GLY A 152 -16.56 8.89 -17.10
CA GLY A 152 -16.51 10.35 -17.04
C GLY A 152 -15.53 10.88 -15.99
N PHE A 153 -14.50 10.14 -15.63
CA PHE A 153 -13.48 10.60 -14.70
C PHE A 153 -12.80 11.86 -15.24
N ARG A 154 -12.77 12.90 -14.39
CA ARG A 154 -12.01 14.12 -14.61
C ARG A 154 -11.19 14.32 -13.36
N GLN A 155 -9.88 14.49 -13.53
CA GLN A 155 -8.99 14.78 -12.42
C GLN A 155 -9.28 16.19 -11.92
N ASP A 156 -9.68 16.34 -10.67
CA ASP A 156 -9.83 17.66 -10.07
C ASP A 156 -8.43 18.23 -9.77
N SER A 157 -8.25 19.52 -10.04
CA SER A 157 -6.97 20.23 -9.83
C SER A 157 -6.44 20.16 -8.38
N PHE A 158 -7.30 19.84 -7.41
CA PHE A 158 -6.95 19.70 -6.00
C PHE A 158 -6.48 18.29 -5.61
N ASP A 159 -6.71 17.26 -6.44
CA ASP A 159 -6.24 15.88 -6.18
C ASP A 159 -4.71 15.75 -6.32
N ASP A 160 -4.07 16.71 -7.00
CA ASP A 160 -2.61 16.74 -7.14
C ASP A 160 -1.87 17.17 -5.87
N LEU A 161 -2.56 17.80 -4.92
CA LEU A 161 -1.91 18.36 -3.73
C LEU A 161 -1.66 17.34 -2.61
N GLY A 162 -2.11 16.08 -2.76
CA GLY A 162 -1.75 15.00 -1.84
C GLY A 162 -1.95 15.34 -0.36
N PHE A 163 -2.91 16.21 -0.04
CA PHE A 163 -3.12 16.65 1.33
C PHE A 163 -3.59 15.45 2.16
N ASP A 164 -2.67 14.96 2.99
CA ASP A 164 -2.93 14.25 4.23
C ASP A 164 -3.87 15.11 5.10
N SER A 165 -5.16 15.15 4.78
CA SER A 165 -6.17 15.86 5.56
C SER A 165 -6.64 15.06 6.78
N ASP A 166 -5.75 14.28 7.40
CA ASP A 166 -5.97 13.57 8.67
C ASP A 166 -4.87 13.95 9.68
N THR A 167 -4.60 15.26 9.79
CA THR A 167 -3.99 15.86 10.99
C THR A 167 -4.88 16.99 11.48
N ALA A 168 -5.87 16.63 12.29
CA ALA A 168 -6.55 17.51 13.25
C ALA A 168 -6.89 16.69 14.49
#